data_AF-A0A4Q3RTE1-F1
#
_entry.id   AF-A0A4Q3RTE1-F1
#
_cell.length_a   1.000
_cell.length_b   1.000
_cell.length_c   1.000
_cell.angle_alpha   90.00
_cell.angle_beta   90.00
_cell.angle_gamma   90.00
#
_symmetry.space_group_name_H-M   'P 1'
#
loop_
_entity.id
_entity.type
_entity.pdbx_description
1 polymer ?
#
loop_
_entity_poly.entity_id
_entity_poly.type
_entity_poly.pdbx_seq_one_letter_code
_entity_poly.pdbx_strand_id
1 'polypeptide(L)'
;MKKSKAIDTWISIVLIASFTIASLIRLDYTFLVGYCVVGGWQLVSIVIHVAKGWFTTRRAGRYYYQITVAILLGATLLGLLVYPLLWSVMIVLLFAAPVMAVYYTWLCYRERFIGMKRPLDLLK
;
A
#
# COMPACT_ATOMS: atom_id res chain seq x y z
N MET A 1 1.23 -0.81 -18.91
CA MET A 1 0.76 0.18 -17.90
C MET A 1 -0.67 -0.07 -17.42
N LYS A 2 -1.71 0.06 -18.26
CA LYS A 2 -3.12 -0.02 -17.80
C LYS A 2 -3.50 -1.37 -17.16
N LYS A 3 -3.12 -2.51 -17.77
CA LYS A 3 -3.43 -3.85 -17.25
C LYS A 3 -2.75 -4.16 -15.91
N SER A 4 -1.44 -3.90 -15.81
CA SER A 4 -0.67 -4.14 -14.58
C SER A 4 -1.18 -3.32 -13.38
N LYS A 5 -1.57 -2.06 -13.62
CA LYS A 5 -2.17 -1.22 -12.56
C LYS A 5 -3.58 -1.65 -12.19
N ALA A 6 -4.37 -2.08 -13.17
CA ALA A 6 -5.69 -2.63 -12.90
C ALA A 6 -5.60 -3.88 -12.02
N ILE A 7 -4.67 -4.79 -12.33
CA ILE A 7 -4.39 -5.99 -11.51
C ILE A 7 -4.01 -5.58 -10.09
N ASP A 8 -3.08 -4.64 -9.91
CA ASP A 8 -2.66 -4.20 -8.59
C ASP A 8 -3.78 -3.57 -7.74
N THR A 9 -4.61 -2.72 -8.36
CA THR A 9 -5.79 -2.15 -7.68
C THR A 9 -6.79 -3.23 -7.29
N TRP A 10 -7.10 -4.17 -8.20
CA TRP A 10 -8.05 -5.23 -7.91
C TRP A 10 -7.55 -6.20 -6.83
N ILE A 11 -6.28 -6.61 -6.89
CA ILE A 11 -5.67 -7.47 -5.87
C ILE A 11 -5.72 -6.76 -4.51
N SER A 12 -5.36 -5.48 -4.45
CA SER A 12 -5.39 -4.72 -3.19
C SER A 12 -6.81 -4.63 -2.61
N ILE A 13 -7.82 -4.34 -3.45
CA ILE A 13 -9.23 -4.30 -3.02
C ILE A 13 -9.69 -5.66 -2.50
N VAL A 14 -9.41 -6.73 -3.25
CA VAL A 14 -9.84 -8.09 -2.89
C VAL A 14 -9.15 -8.55 -1.61
N LEU A 15 -7.85 -8.31 -1.45
CA LEU A 15 -7.12 -8.67 -0.23
C LEU A 15 -7.66 -7.92 0.99
N ILE A 16 -7.84 -6.60 0.89
CA ILE A 16 -8.39 -5.81 2.00
C ILE A 16 -9.80 -6.31 2.35
N ALA A 17 -10.71 -6.41 1.36
CA ALA A 17 -12.08 -6.81 1.61
C ALA A 17 -12.20 -8.24 2.17
N SER A 18 -11.49 -9.21 1.58
CA SER A 18 -11.56 -10.61 2.00
C SER A 18 -11.03 -10.81 3.42
N PHE A 19 -9.88 -10.22 3.77
CA PHE A 19 -9.32 -10.36 5.11
C PHE A 19 -10.10 -9.57 6.15
N THR A 20 -10.66 -8.41 5.81
CA THR A 20 -11.58 -7.69 6.72
C THR A 20 -12.82 -8.52 7.03
N ILE A 21 -13.49 -9.08 6.01
CA ILE A 21 -14.67 -9.92 6.21
C ILE A 21 -14.33 -11.19 7.00
N ALA A 22 -13.27 -11.90 6.60
CA ALA A 22 -12.84 -13.12 7.28
C ALA A 22 -12.47 -12.87 8.76
N SER A 23 -11.79 -11.75 9.04
CA SER A 23 -11.44 -11.36 10.40
C SER A 23 -12.67 -11.03 11.26
N LEU A 24 -13.69 -10.39 10.69
CA LEU A 24 -14.92 -10.07 11.42
C LEU A 24 -15.76 -11.33 11.72
N ILE A 25 -15.68 -12.36 10.87
CA ILE A 25 -16.39 -13.62 11.07
C ILE A 25 -15.67 -14.50 12.10
N ARG A 26 -14.35 -14.68 11.96
CA ARG A 26 -13.59 -15.63 12.78
C ARG A 26 -13.14 -15.07 14.14
N LEU A 27 -12.99 -13.75 14.25
CA LEU A 27 -12.54 -13.05 15.46
C LEU A 27 -11.28 -13.67 16.09
N ASP A 28 -10.37 -14.17 15.25
CA ASP A 28 -9.13 -14.86 15.60
C ASP A 28 -7.90 -14.12 15.03
N TYR A 29 -6.75 -14.80 14.98
CA TYR A 29 -5.52 -14.27 14.41
C TYR A 29 -5.56 -14.03 12.88
N THR A 30 -6.69 -14.29 12.20
CA THR A 30 -6.86 -14.00 10.76
C THR A 30 -6.62 -12.53 10.44
N PHE A 31 -6.91 -11.61 11.39
CA PHE A 31 -6.58 -10.19 11.25
C PHE A 31 -5.08 -9.97 11.01
N LEU A 32 -4.24 -10.59 11.83
CA LEU A 32 -2.78 -10.43 11.77
C LEU A 32 -2.20 -11.05 10.50
N VAL A 33 -2.74 -12.20 10.08
CA VAL A 33 -2.37 -12.83 8.80
C VAL A 33 -2.72 -11.89 7.64
N GLY A 34 -3.95 -11.37 7.62
CA GLY A 34 -4.39 -10.43 6.59
C GLY A 34 -3.55 -9.16 6.57
N TYR A 35 -3.20 -8.64 7.74
CA TYR A 35 -2.31 -7.50 7.90
C TYR A 35 -0.95 -7.72 7.24
N CYS A 36 -0.30 -8.85 7.50
CA CYS A 36 0.98 -9.22 6.89
C CYS A 36 0.87 -9.45 5.39
N VAL A 37 -0.20 -10.11 4.92
CA VAL A 37 -0.41 -10.41 3.50
C VAL A 37 -0.69 -9.12 2.70
N VAL A 38 -1.57 -8.25 3.18
CA VAL A 38 -1.88 -6.97 2.55
C VAL A 38 -0.65 -6.05 2.52
N GLY A 39 0.08 -5.96 3.65
CA GLY A 39 1.32 -5.18 3.73
C GLY A 39 2.41 -5.72 2.81
N GLY A 40 2.59 -7.05 2.76
CA GLY A 40 3.54 -7.70 1.88
C GLY A 40 3.24 -7.45 0.40
N TRP A 41 1.95 -7.54 0.01
CA TRP A 41 1.53 -7.20 -1.36
C TRP A 41 1.86 -5.74 -1.72
N GLN A 42 1.64 -4.80 -0.80
CA GLN A 42 1.99 -3.39 -1.03
C GLN A 42 3.48 -3.19 -1.25
N LEU A 43 4.35 -3.84 -0.46
CA LEU A 43 5.79 -3.77 -0.64
C LEU A 43 6.21 -4.31 -2.01
N VAL A 44 5.71 -5.49 -2.41
CA VAL A 44 5.95 -6.07 -3.73
C VAL A 44 5.48 -5.12 -4.84
N SER A 45 4.29 -4.56 -4.68
CA SER A 45 3.72 -3.61 -5.64
C SER A 45 4.58 -2.36 -5.79
N ILE A 46 5.09 -1.79 -4.70
CA ILE A 46 6.01 -0.65 -4.73
C ILE A 46 7.28 -1.00 -5.50
N VAL A 47 7.90 -2.16 -5.22
CA VAL A 47 9.12 -2.60 -5.90
C VAL A 47 8.90 -2.71 -7.41
N ILE A 48 7.79 -3.31 -7.84
CA ILE A 48 7.44 -3.41 -9.27
C ILE A 48 7.29 -2.02 -9.90
N HIS A 49 6.66 -1.07 -9.20
CA HIS A 49 6.48 0.30 -9.70
C HIS A 49 7.79 1.07 -9.79
N VAL A 50 8.68 0.92 -8.80
CA VAL A 50 10.02 1.54 -8.81
C VAL A 50 10.87 0.95 -9.93
N ALA A 51 10.93 -0.38 -10.06
CA ALA A 51 11.71 -1.06 -11.09
C ALA A 51 11.30 -0.66 -12.52
N LYS A 52 10.01 -0.34 -12.72
CA LYS A 52 9.49 0.09 -14.03
C LYS A 52 9.46 1.62 -14.22
N GLY A 53 9.90 2.39 -13.23
CA GLY A 53 9.87 3.86 -13.27
C GLY A 53 8.46 4.46 -13.41
N TRP A 54 7.43 3.74 -12.95
CA TRP A 54 6.04 4.14 -13.15
C TRP A 54 5.59 5.14 -12.09
N PHE A 55 5.39 6.40 -12.51
CA PHE A 55 4.86 7.48 -11.67
C PHE A 55 5.74 7.80 -10.45
N THR A 56 7.05 7.55 -10.56
CA THR A 56 8.08 7.86 -9.56
C THR A 56 8.70 9.25 -9.75
N THR A 57 8.03 10.15 -10.47
CA THR A 57 8.49 11.53 -10.64
C THR A 57 8.44 12.31 -9.32
N ARG A 58 9.44 13.18 -9.10
CA ARG A 58 9.46 14.09 -7.95
C ARG A 58 8.16 14.91 -7.93
N ARG A 59 7.48 14.94 -6.78
CA ARG A 59 6.15 15.55 -6.50
C ARG A 59 4.90 14.72 -6.88
N ALA A 60 5.04 13.50 -7.40
CA ALA A 60 3.89 12.60 -7.51
C ALA A 60 3.45 12.10 -6.12
N GLY A 61 2.15 11.91 -5.88
CA GLY A 61 1.64 11.38 -4.60
C GLY A 61 2.28 10.03 -4.19
N ARG A 62 2.68 9.22 -5.18
CA ARG A 62 3.40 7.96 -5.00
C ARG A 62 4.79 8.13 -4.41
N TYR A 63 5.49 9.23 -4.70
CA TYR A 63 6.81 9.53 -4.15
C TYR A 63 6.75 9.67 -2.63
N TYR A 64 5.77 10.43 -2.12
CA TYR A 64 5.57 10.61 -0.68
C TYR A 64 5.22 9.29 0.00
N TYR A 65 4.30 8.51 -0.60
CA TYR A 65 3.95 7.19 -0.07
C TYR A 65 5.15 6.24 0.02
N GLN A 66 5.98 6.18 -1.03
CA GLN A 66 7.18 5.35 -1.05
C GLN A 66 8.18 5.75 0.04
N ILE A 67 8.38 7.05 0.26
CA ILE A 67 9.23 7.55 1.34
C ILE A 67 8.66 7.16 2.70
N THR A 68 7.35 7.36 2.93
CA THR A 68 6.71 6.99 4.20
C THR A 68 6.88 5.49 4.49
N VAL A 69 6.64 4.63 3.50
CA VAL A 69 6.84 3.18 3.63
C VAL A 69 8.32 2.85 3.89
N ALA A 70 9.25 3.50 3.20
CA ALA A 70 10.68 3.28 3.40
C ALA A 70 11.14 3.71 4.80
N ILE A 71 10.65 4.85 5.32
CA ILE A 71 10.93 5.32 6.69
C ILE A 71 10.37 4.33 7.70
N LEU A 72 9.13 3.88 7.55
CA LEU A 72 8.51 2.92 8.48
C LEU A 72 9.23 1.58 8.46
N LEU A 73 9.64 1.10 7.28
CA LEU A 73 10.43 -0.12 7.14
C LEU A 73 11.81 0.05 7.81
N GLY A 74 12.50 1.16 7.55
CA GLY A 74 13.79 1.47 8.18
C GLY A 74 13.69 1.58 9.71
N ALA A 75 12.66 2.25 10.22
CA ALA A 75 12.40 2.36 11.65
C ALA A 75 12.08 1.00 12.28
N THR A 76 11.35 0.14 11.58
CA THR A 76 11.06 -1.23 12.02
C THR A 76 12.34 -2.06 12.13
N LEU A 77 13.20 -2.00 11.09
CA LEU A 77 14.48 -2.71 11.08
C LEU A 77 15.43 -2.19 12.15
N LEU A 78 15.49 -0.88 12.37
CA LEU A 78 16.27 -0.28 13.45
C LEU A 78 15.71 -0.68 14.84
N GLY A 79 14.38 -0.80 14.95
CA GLY A 79 13.71 -1.30 16.14
C GLY A 79 14.16 -2.71 16.53
N LEU A 80 14.54 -3.58 15.57
CA LEU A 80 15.08 -4.90 15.89
C LEU A 80 16.38 -4.84 16.71
N LEU A 81 17.13 -3.74 16.62
CA LEU A 81 18.32 -3.48 17.44
C LEU A 81 17.98 -2.75 18.74
N VAL A 82 16.87 -2.00 18.77
CA VAL A 82 16.43 -1.17 19.90
C VAL A 82 14.99 -1.54 20.26
N TYR A 83 14.82 -2.52 21.13
CA TYR A 83 13.51 -3.06 21.51
C TYR A 83 12.42 -2.03 21.88
N PRO A 84 12.72 -0.95 22.65
CA PRO A 84 11.71 0.09 22.94
C PRO A 84 11.21 0.82 21.69
N LEU A 85 12.08 0.99 20.69
CA LEU A 85 11.72 1.58 19.40
C LEU A 85 10.84 0.63 18.58
N LEU A 86 11.12 -0.68 18.62
CA LEU A 86 10.28 -1.66 17.93
C LEU A 86 8.83 -1.61 18.41
N TRP A 87 8.63 -1.60 19.74
CA TRP A 87 7.29 -1.55 20.32
C TRP A 87 6.53 -0.29 19.92
N SER A 88 7.18 0.87 19.94
CA SER A 88 6.53 2.12 19.54
C SER A 88 6.16 2.12 18.05
N VAL A 89 7.06 1.64 17.18
CA VAL A 89 6.81 1.53 15.73
C VAL A 89 5.69 0.53 15.44
N MET A 90 5.64 -0.62 16.14
CA MET A 90 4.56 -1.61 15.97
C MET A 90 3.19 -1.06 16.35
N ILE A 91 3.09 -0.29 17.44
CA ILE A 91 1.83 0.37 17.84
C ILE A 91 1.38 1.37 16.77
N VAL A 92 2.30 2.19 16.26
CA VAL A 92 1.97 3.13 15.17
C VAL A 92 1.52 2.38 13.92
N LEU A 93 2.24 1.32 13.54
CA LEU A 93 1.93 0.52 12.36
C LEU A 93 0.55 -0.14 12.45
N LEU A 94 0.14 -0.63 13.63
CA LEU A 94 -1.16 -1.25 13.84
C LEU A 94 -2.32 -0.40 13.30
N PHE A 95 -2.25 0.92 13.49
CA PHE A 95 -3.26 1.87 13.01
C PHE A 95 -2.90 2.51 11.67
N ALA A 96 -1.62 2.79 11.45
CA ALA A 96 -1.16 3.47 10.25
C ALA A 96 -1.25 2.57 9.02
N ALA A 97 -0.94 1.27 9.13
CA ALA A 97 -0.90 0.37 7.97
C ALA A 97 -2.28 0.13 7.32
N PRO A 98 -3.39 -0.08 8.06
CA PRO A 98 -4.72 -0.13 7.45
C PRO A 98 -5.08 1.17 6.70
N VAL A 99 -4.78 2.33 7.29
CA VAL A 99 -5.02 3.63 6.65
C VAL A 99 -4.17 3.79 5.39
N MET A 100 -2.89 3.43 5.47
CA MET A 100 -1.97 3.44 4.34
C MET A 100 -2.41 2.47 3.23
N ALA A 101 -3.03 1.33 3.59
CA ALA A 101 -3.53 0.37 2.63
C ALA A 101 -4.69 0.92 1.81
N VAL A 102 -5.64 1.58 2.47
CA VAL A 102 -6.75 2.28 1.82
C VAL A 102 -6.21 3.42 0.95
N TYR A 103 -5.28 4.22 1.49
CA TYR A 103 -4.67 5.33 0.77
C TYR A 103 -3.92 4.87 -0.50
N TYR A 104 -3.13 3.80 -0.40
CA TYR A 104 -2.42 3.21 -1.55
C TYR A 104 -3.39 2.74 -2.63
N THR A 105 -4.43 2.03 -2.23
CA THR A 105 -5.47 1.53 -3.13
C THR A 105 -6.17 2.68 -3.84
N TRP A 106 -6.52 3.74 -3.12
CA TRP A 106 -7.08 4.97 -3.68
C TRP A 106 -6.12 5.67 -4.64
N LEU A 107 -4.82 5.74 -4.30
CA LEU A 107 -3.81 6.33 -5.18
C LEU A 107 -3.69 5.54 -6.49
N CYS A 108 -3.66 4.21 -6.44
CA CYS A 108 -3.65 3.35 -7.62
C CYS A 108 -4.93 3.53 -8.46
N TYR A 109 -6.09 3.67 -7.82
CA TYR A 109 -7.36 3.98 -8.48
C TYR A 109 -7.30 5.35 -9.18
N ARG A 110 -6.86 6.41 -8.48
CA ARG A 110 -6.76 7.76 -9.02
C ARG A 110 -5.82 7.82 -10.23
N GLU A 111 -4.66 7.18 -10.13
CA GLU A 111 -3.71 7.08 -11.24
C GLU A 111 -4.32 6.32 -12.43
N ARG A 112 -5.17 5.32 -12.19
CA ARG A 112 -5.86 4.57 -13.24
C ARG A 112 -6.92 5.37 -13.96
N PHE A 113 -7.80 6.03 -13.22
CA PHE A 113 -9.00 6.67 -13.79
C PHE A 113 -8.82 8.14 -14.14
N ILE A 114 -7.87 8.84 -13.51
CA ILE A 114 -7.59 10.26 -13.76
C ILE A 114 -6.27 10.41 -14.51
N GLY A 115 -5.19 9.80 -14.00
CA GLY A 115 -3.83 9.99 -14.54
C GLY A 115 -3.54 9.31 -15.88
N MET A 116 -4.40 8.38 -16.33
CA MET A 116 -4.24 7.66 -17.60
C MET A 116 -5.35 7.95 -18.64
N LYS A 117 -6.19 8.96 -18.41
CA LYS A 117 -7.08 9.51 -19.46
C LYS A 117 -6.20 10.17 -20.53
N ARG A 118 -6.45 9.87 -21.80
CA ARG A 118 -5.71 10.50 -22.90
C ARG A 118 -6.16 11.97 -23.00
N PRO A 119 -5.29 12.92 -23.35
CA PRO A 119 -5.66 14.34 -23.45
C PRO A 119 -6.83 14.60 -24.41
N LEU A 120 -7.04 13.75 -25.42
CA LEU A 120 -8.20 13.79 -26.33
C LEU A 120 -9.54 13.40 -25.69
N ASP A 121 -9.53 12.62 -24.60
CA ASP A 121 -10.75 12.22 -23.87
C ASP A 121 -11.19 13.31 -22.86
N LEU A 122 -10.36 14.33 -22.60
CA LEU A 122 -10.67 15.48 -21.74
C LEU A 122 -11.38 16.63 -22.51
N LEU A 123 -11.42 16.54 -23.84
CA LEU A 123 -12.00 17.54 -24.74
C LEU A 123 -13.44 17.19 -25.18
N LYS A 124 -14.08 16.19 -24.56
CA LYS A 124 -15.47 15.80 -24.81
C LYS A 124 -16.36 16.11 -23.62
#